data_AF-A0A5C8THM8-F1
#
_entry.id   AF-A0A5C8THM8-F1
#
_cell.length_a   1.000
_cell.length_b   1.000
_cell.length_c   1.000
_cell.angle_alpha   90.00
_cell.angle_beta   90.00
_cell.angle_gamma   90.00
#
_symmetry.space_group_name_H-M   'P 1'
#
loop_
_entity.id
_entity.type
_entity.pdbx_description
1 polymer ?
#
loop_
_entity_poly.entity_id
_entity_poly.type
_entity_poly.pdbx_seq_one_letter_code
_entity_poly.pdbx_strand_id
1 'polypeptide(L)'
;MSAPPRRPGRDTRIKPGEVRNPYGRNGRPKPAVDFLDEEITLSLNGTAATVTRREALDHFLFANSAQGQVAAIRLLHKLHPEAPADDEPAASDLSHEEREVLEAFVRQQARKLRGGEP
;
A
#
# COMPACT_ATOMS: atom_id res chain seq x y z
N MET A 1 19.24 -31.45 26.98
CA MET A 1 20.05 -31.76 25.77
C MET A 1 19.10 -32.25 24.70
N SER A 2 18.97 -31.55 23.57
CA SER A 2 18.06 -31.94 22.48
C SER A 2 18.69 -33.03 21.63
N ALA A 3 17.94 -34.08 21.29
CA ALA A 3 18.43 -35.20 20.49
C ALA A 3 18.78 -34.74 19.06
N PRO A 4 19.82 -35.33 18.42
CA PRO A 4 20.20 -34.98 17.07
C PRO A 4 19.07 -35.30 16.07
N PRO A 5 18.87 -34.49 15.02
CA PRO A 5 17.81 -34.69 14.04
C PRO A 5 17.97 -36.06 13.36
N ARG A 6 16.90 -36.86 13.38
CA ARG A 6 16.85 -38.17 12.72
C ARG A 6 17.06 -37.99 11.22
N ARG A 7 17.90 -38.85 10.63
CA ARG A 7 18.15 -38.84 9.19
C ARG A 7 16.82 -39.08 8.43
N PRO A 8 16.55 -38.31 7.38
CA PRO A 8 15.34 -38.48 6.57
C PRO A 8 15.28 -39.89 5.96
N GLY A 9 14.08 -40.47 5.94
CA GLY A 9 13.78 -41.79 5.39
C GLY A 9 14.15 -41.88 3.91
N ARG A 10 14.44 -43.09 3.43
CA ARG A 10 14.91 -43.32 2.04
C ARG A 10 13.95 -42.76 0.99
N ASP A 11 12.65 -42.78 1.28
CA ASP A 11 11.60 -42.32 0.36
C ASP A 11 11.54 -40.79 0.21
N THR A 12 12.18 -40.05 1.13
CA THR A 12 12.24 -38.58 1.09
C THR A 12 13.53 -38.05 0.46
N ARG A 13 14.48 -38.93 0.15
CA ARG A 13 15.77 -38.56 -0.46
C ARG A 13 15.59 -38.34 -1.95
N ILE A 14 16.12 -37.23 -2.44
CA ILE A 14 16.19 -36.93 -3.87
C ILE A 14 17.22 -37.87 -4.49
N LYS A 15 16.82 -38.67 -5.48
CA LYS A 15 17.74 -39.58 -6.16
C LYS A 15 18.70 -38.79 -7.09
N PRO A 16 19.91 -39.29 -7.35
CA PRO A 16 20.79 -38.72 -8.36
C PRO A 16 20.08 -38.67 -9.72
N GLY A 17 19.91 -37.47 -10.28
CA GLY A 17 19.17 -37.25 -11.54
C GLY A 17 17.67 -36.95 -11.39
N GLU A 18 17.11 -37.02 -10.18
CA GLU A 18 15.71 -36.70 -9.93
C GLU A 18 15.53 -35.18 -9.72
N VAL A 19 14.89 -34.53 -10.69
CA VAL A 19 14.54 -33.10 -10.59
C VAL A 19 13.22 -32.96 -9.84
N ARG A 20 13.31 -32.79 -8.52
CA ARG A 20 12.12 -32.61 -7.65
C ARG A 20 11.63 -31.15 -7.58
N ASN A 21 12.50 -30.19 -7.89
CA ASN A 21 12.14 -28.77 -8.07
C ASN A 21 12.55 -28.30 -9.49
N PRO A 22 11.67 -28.41 -10.49
CA PRO A 22 11.99 -28.05 -11.88
C PRO A 22 12.35 -26.57 -12.06
N TYR A 23 11.93 -25.71 -11.13
CA TYR A 23 12.17 -24.26 -11.20
C TYR A 23 13.31 -23.80 -10.28
N GLY A 24 13.92 -24.71 -9.53
CA GLY A 24 15.10 -24.47 -8.70
C GLY A 24 15.03 -23.18 -7.89
N ARG A 25 16.12 -22.42 -7.91
CA ARG A 25 16.25 -21.09 -7.28
C ARG A 25 15.65 -19.97 -8.14
N ASN A 26 15.49 -20.21 -9.44
CA ASN A 26 15.08 -19.18 -10.40
C ASN A 26 13.57 -18.91 -10.38
N GLY A 27 12.79 -19.83 -9.79
CA GLY A 27 11.33 -19.69 -9.69
C GLY A 27 10.64 -19.93 -11.03
N ARG A 28 9.30 -19.96 -11.00
CA ARG A 28 8.50 -20.11 -12.21
C ARG A 28 8.69 -18.87 -13.11
N PRO A 29 8.69 -19.04 -14.44
CA PRO A 29 8.67 -17.89 -15.34
C PRO A 29 7.44 -17.03 -15.02
N LYS A 30 7.63 -15.71 -14.95
CA LYS A 30 6.52 -14.77 -14.80
C LYS A 30 5.67 -14.83 -16.08
N PRO A 31 4.33 -14.80 -15.98
CA PRO A 31 3.47 -14.73 -17.16
C PRO A 31 3.83 -13.50 -18.02
N ALA A 32 3.62 -13.62 -19.34
CA ALA A 32 3.95 -12.57 -20.31
C ALA A 32 3.01 -11.36 -20.21
N VAL A 33 1.82 -11.56 -19.66
CA VAL A 33 0.82 -10.51 -19.37
C VAL A 33 0.86 -10.24 -17.88
N ASP A 34 0.92 -8.97 -17.49
CA ASP A 34 0.81 -8.60 -16.08
C ASP A 34 -0.58 -9.01 -15.59
N PHE A 35 -0.65 -9.66 -14.42
CA PHE A 35 -1.92 -10.10 -13.80
C PHE A 35 -2.93 -8.95 -13.67
N LEU A 36 -2.42 -7.72 -13.57
CA LEU A 36 -3.21 -6.49 -13.46
C LEU A 36 -3.84 -6.02 -14.78
N ASP A 37 -3.31 -6.48 -15.92
CA ASP A 37 -3.83 -6.12 -17.25
C ASP A 37 -4.96 -7.08 -17.71
N GLU A 38 -5.28 -8.11 -16.92
CA GLU A 38 -6.40 -9.01 -17.22
C GLU A 38 -7.75 -8.30 -17.02
N GLU A 39 -8.67 -8.52 -17.96
CA GLU A 39 -10.03 -8.00 -17.90
C GLU A 39 -10.89 -8.77 -16.90
N ILE A 40 -11.66 -8.03 -16.10
CA ILE A 40 -12.67 -8.55 -15.18
C ILE A 40 -13.97 -7.77 -15.32
N THR A 41 -15.08 -8.44 -15.01
CA THR A 41 -16.39 -7.79 -14.99
C THR A 41 -16.72 -7.36 -13.56
N LEU A 42 -17.00 -6.07 -13.37
CA LEU A 42 -17.39 -5.49 -12.09
C LEU A 42 -18.67 -4.66 -12.25
N SER A 43 -19.45 -4.57 -11.18
CA SER A 43 -20.58 -3.64 -11.13
C SER A 43 -20.10 -2.28 -10.63
N LEU A 44 -20.02 -1.31 -11.54
CA LEU A 44 -19.72 0.09 -11.23
C LEU A 44 -21.02 0.87 -11.26
N ASN A 45 -21.37 1.53 -10.14
CA ASN A 45 -22.59 2.33 -10.01
C ASN A 45 -23.89 1.60 -10.43
N GLY A 46 -23.95 0.28 -10.21
CA GLY A 46 -25.11 -0.54 -10.57
C GLY A 46 -25.14 -1.03 -12.02
N THR A 47 -24.13 -0.68 -12.84
CA THR A 47 -23.96 -1.18 -14.21
C THR A 47 -22.78 -2.13 -14.31
N ALA A 48 -22.95 -3.25 -15.00
CA ALA A 48 -21.85 -4.17 -15.29
C ALA A 48 -20.92 -3.54 -16.31
N ALA A 49 -19.64 -3.38 -15.94
CA ALA A 49 -18.59 -2.88 -16.79
C ALA A 49 -17.45 -3.92 -16.85
N THR A 50 -16.87 -4.09 -18.03
CA THR A 50 -15.64 -4.88 -18.20
C THR A 50 -14.47 -3.91 -18.14
N VAL A 51 -13.61 -4.10 -17.14
CA VAL A 51 -12.47 -3.24 -16.85
C VAL A 51 -11.27 -4.11 -16.54
N THR A 52 -10.06 -3.59 -16.70
CA THR A 52 -8.86 -4.28 -16.26
C THR A 52 -8.81 -4.39 -14.74
N ARG A 53 -8.07 -5.37 -14.20
CA ARG A 53 -7.85 -5.46 -12.75
C ARG A 53 -7.16 -4.22 -12.17
N ARG A 54 -6.33 -3.53 -12.98
CA ARG A 54 -5.72 -2.26 -12.59
C ARG A 54 -6.78 -1.17 -12.38
N GLU A 55 -7.65 -0.97 -13.36
CA GLU A 55 -8.75 0.02 -13.27
C GLU A 55 -9.72 -0.31 -12.13
N ALA A 56 -10.04 -1.59 -11.94
CA ALA A 56 -10.84 -2.06 -10.82
C ALA A 56 -10.24 -1.68 -9.47
N LEU A 57 -8.92 -1.84 -9.31
CA LEU A 57 -8.19 -1.49 -8.10
C LEU A 57 -8.22 0.01 -7.87
N ASP A 58 -8.04 0.82 -8.91
CA ASP A 58 -8.15 2.27 -8.82
C ASP A 58 -9.54 2.70 -8.35
N HIS A 59 -10.62 2.17 -8.94
CA HIS A 59 -11.99 2.46 -8.50
C HIS A 59 -12.22 2.14 -7.02
N PHE A 60 -11.69 1.00 -6.54
CA PHE A 60 -11.79 0.62 -5.14
C PHE A 60 -10.99 1.57 -4.24
N LEU A 61 -9.78 1.97 -4.65
CA LEU A 61 -8.97 2.91 -3.89
C LEU A 61 -9.60 4.31 -3.85
N PHE A 62 -10.18 4.79 -4.94
CA PHE A 62 -10.92 6.05 -4.97
C PHE A 62 -12.13 6.01 -4.03
N ALA A 63 -12.92 4.93 -4.07
CA ALA A 63 -14.09 4.79 -3.19
C ALA A 63 -13.70 4.77 -1.69
N ASN A 64 -12.65 4.03 -1.32
CA ASN A 64 -12.17 3.99 0.07
C ASN A 64 -11.52 5.32 0.49
N SER A 65 -10.85 6.01 -0.43
CA SER A 65 -10.25 7.32 -0.18
C SER A 65 -11.33 8.37 0.06
N ALA A 66 -12.44 8.34 -0.70
CA ALA A 66 -13.60 9.21 -0.49
C ALA A 66 -14.27 9.00 0.87
N GLN A 67 -14.14 7.80 1.45
CA GLN A 67 -14.58 7.49 2.83
C GLN A 67 -13.56 7.91 3.91
N GLY A 68 -12.44 8.53 3.54
CA GLY A 68 -11.41 9.00 4.48
C GLY A 68 -10.41 7.92 4.93
N GLN A 69 -10.35 6.77 4.24
CA GLN A 69 -9.36 5.74 4.60
C GLN A 69 -7.94 6.18 4.19
N VAL A 70 -7.16 6.60 5.17
CA VAL A 70 -5.80 7.13 4.99
C VAL A 70 -4.86 6.15 4.28
N ALA A 71 -5.03 4.85 4.50
CA ALA A 71 -4.22 3.83 3.82
C ALA A 71 -4.47 3.79 2.31
N ALA A 72 -5.74 3.91 1.89
CA ALA A 72 -6.12 3.96 0.49
C ALA A 72 -5.59 5.24 -0.18
N ILE A 73 -5.73 6.39 0.49
CA ILE A 73 -5.21 7.68 0.01
C ILE A 73 -3.71 7.60 -0.23
N ARG A 74 -2.94 7.10 0.74
CA ARG A 74 -1.48 6.94 0.61
C ARG A 74 -1.09 6.02 -0.52
N LEU A 75 -1.84 4.94 -0.72
CA LEU A 75 -1.56 3.99 -1.80
C LEU A 75 -1.86 4.60 -3.17
N LEU A 76 -2.96 5.36 -3.28
CA LEU A 76 -3.37 6.05 -4.49
C LEU A 76 -2.32 7.08 -4.92
N HIS A 77 -1.81 7.90 -3.99
CA HIS A 77 -0.70 8.84 -4.27
C HIS A 77 0.59 8.16 -4.73
N LYS A 78 0.88 6.93 -4.26
CA LYS A 78 2.06 6.18 -4.70
C LYS A 78 1.89 5.59 -6.09
N LEU A 79 0.67 5.20 -6.45
CA LEU A 79 0.35 4.62 -7.75
C LEU A 79 0.22 5.68 -8.84
N HIS A 80 -0.26 6.88 -8.48
CA HIS A 80 -0.46 8.03 -9.36
C HIS A 80 0.34 9.25 -8.88
N PRO A 81 1.69 9.21 -8.96
CA PRO A 81 2.55 10.31 -8.50
C PRO A 81 2.43 11.58 -9.36
N GLU A 82 1.97 11.43 -10.60
CA GLU A 82 1.89 12.49 -11.64
C GLU A 82 0.48 13.08 -11.78
N ALA A 83 -0.43 12.86 -10.82
CA ALA A 83 -1.67 13.65 -10.80
C ALA A 83 -1.24 15.13 -10.78
N PRO A 84 -1.62 15.95 -11.78
CA PRO A 84 -1.23 17.34 -11.81
C PRO A 84 -1.65 17.95 -10.48
N ALA A 85 -0.66 18.37 -9.70
CA ALA A 85 -0.89 19.29 -8.61
C ALA A 85 -1.28 20.62 -9.26
N ASP A 86 -2.52 20.72 -9.73
CA ASP A 86 -3.15 22.01 -10.00
C ASP A 86 -3.39 22.79 -8.69
N ASP A 87 -3.07 22.18 -7.54
CA ASP A 87 -2.73 22.90 -6.34
C ASP A 87 -1.24 23.27 -6.41
N GLU A 88 -0.92 24.42 -7.04
CA GLU A 88 0.14 25.24 -6.45
C GLU A 88 -0.15 25.27 -4.95
N PRO A 89 0.78 24.86 -4.07
CA PRO A 89 0.57 25.08 -2.65
C PRO A 89 0.40 26.58 -2.52
N ALA A 90 -0.83 27.04 -2.28
CA ALA A 90 -1.11 28.45 -2.08
C ALA A 90 -0.07 28.93 -1.09
N ALA A 91 0.86 29.76 -1.58
CA ALA A 91 1.99 30.21 -0.81
C ALA A 91 1.43 30.73 0.51
N SER A 92 2.06 30.29 1.60
CA SER A 92 1.57 30.40 2.96
C SER A 92 1.36 31.85 3.43
N ASP A 93 0.28 32.49 3.00
CA ASP A 93 -0.15 33.77 3.51
C ASP A 93 -1.17 33.56 4.63
N LEU A 94 -0.72 32.87 5.70
CA LEU A 94 -1.33 33.12 7.00
C LEU A 94 -1.20 34.61 7.25
N SER A 95 -2.34 35.28 7.42
CA SER A 95 -2.40 36.69 7.81
C SER A 95 -1.65 36.89 9.14
N HIS A 96 -1.25 38.13 9.42
CA HIS A 96 -0.54 38.44 10.67
C HIS A 96 -1.33 37.97 11.91
N GLU A 97 -2.65 38.13 11.88
CA GLU A 97 -3.55 37.71 12.95
C GLU A 97 -3.58 36.19 13.12
N GLU A 98 -3.64 35.43 12.02
CA GLU A 98 -3.66 33.96 12.07
C GLU A 98 -2.34 33.39 12.60
N ARG A 99 -1.21 34.03 12.29
CA ARG A 99 0.10 33.65 12.82
C ARG A 99 0.17 33.85 14.34
N GLU A 100 -0.36 34.96 14.84
CA GLU A 100 -0.39 35.24 16.28
C GLU A 100 -1.26 34.24 17.04
N VAL A 101 -2.43 33.90 16.50
CA VAL A 101 -3.33 32.89 17.08
C VAL A 101 -2.67 31.52 17.11
N LEU A 102 -2.01 31.12 16.01
CA LEU A 102 -1.31 29.85 15.91
C LEU A 102 -0.14 29.77 16.91
N GLU A 103 0.65 30.83 17.03
CA GLU A 103 1.74 30.90 18.00
C GLU A 103 1.23 30.82 19.44
N ALA A 104 0.13 31.50 19.76
CA ALA A 104 -0.49 31.44 21.08
C ALA A 104 -0.95 30.02 21.41
N PHE A 105 -1.59 29.35 20.45
CA PHE A 105 -2.06 27.97 20.60
C PHE A 105 -0.90 26.98 20.81
N VAL A 106 0.17 27.08 19.99
CA VAL A 106 1.34 26.21 20.11
C VAL A 106 2.05 26.42 21.45
N ARG A 107 2.18 27.67 21.92
CA ARG A 107 2.76 27.97 23.25
C ARG A 107 1.91 27.38 24.38
N GLN A 108 0.59 27.45 24.28
CA GLN A 108 -0.32 26.87 25.28
C GLN A 108 -0.21 25.34 25.33
N GLN A 109 -0.15 24.68 24.16
CA GLN A 109 0.02 23.23 24.09
C GLN A 109 1.41 22.80 24.59
N ALA A 110 2.46 23.53 24.23
CA ALA A 110 3.82 23.25 24.73
C ALA A 110 3.89 23.40 26.26
N ARG A 111 3.17 24.36 26.85
CA ARG A 111 3.06 24.48 28.31
C ARG A 111 2.25 23.35 28.94
N LYS A 112 1.16 22.92 28.30
CA LYS A 112 0.35 21.78 28.78
C LYS A 112 1.14 20.47 28.76
N LEU A 113 1.99 20.29 27.75
CA LEU A 113 2.87 19.13 27.63
C LEU A 113 4.09 19.21 28.57
N ARG A 114 4.62 20.40 28.84
CA ARG A 114 5.73 20.60 29.81
C ARG A 114 5.28 20.65 31.26
N GLY A 115 4.01 20.96 31.52
CA GLY A 115 3.39 20.99 32.84
C GLY A 115 2.59 19.72 33.16
N GLY A 116 2.68 18.69 32.32
CA GLY A 116 2.03 17.40 32.54
C GLY A 116 3.02 16.37 33.08
N GLU A 117 3.17 16.32 34.40
CA GLU A 117 3.06 15.11 35.25
C GLU A 117 3.40 15.45 36.71
N PRO A 118 2.72 14.85 37.73
CA PRO A 118 1.37 14.29 37.80
C PRO A 118 0.35 15.23 38.49
#